data_AF-A0A948QXH4-F1
#
_entry.id   AF-A0A948QXH4-F1
#
_cell.length_a   1.000
_cell.length_b   1.000
_cell.length_c   1.000
_cell.angle_alpha   90.00
_cell.angle_beta   90.00
_cell.angle_gamma   90.00
#
_symmetry.space_group_name_H-M   'P 1'
#
loop_
_entity.id
_entity.type
_entity.pdbx_description
1 polymer ?
#
loop_
_entity_poly.entity_id
_entity_poly.type
_entity_poly.pdbx_seq_one_letter_code
_entity_poly.pdbx_strand_id
1 'polypeptide(L)' 'MSGTYDIPFVPSSDERLRKMIEMARAGPGMKTADVGSGDGKVVIALAKEGAEAHGYEIKVEKVN' A
#
# COMPACT_ATOMS: atom_id res chain seq x y z
N MET A 1 -21.29 15.90 -9.08
CA MET A 1 -20.96 15.66 -7.66
C MET A 1 -19.51 16.05 -7.45
N SER A 2 -19.22 17.20 -6.83
CA SER A 2 -17.87 17.51 -6.34
C SER A 2 -17.82 17.20 -4.84
N GLY A 3 -17.71 15.93 -4.51
CA GLY A 3 -17.40 15.52 -3.14
C GLY A 3 -15.89 15.58 -2.97
N THR A 4 -15.40 16.40 -2.05
CA THR A 4 -14.03 16.24 -1.53
C THR A 4 -14.00 14.91 -0.78
N TYR A 5 -13.44 13.87 -1.40
CA TYR A 5 -13.18 12.59 -0.75
C TYR A 5 -12.00 12.76 0.20
N ASP A 6 -12.26 13.27 1.40
CA ASP A 6 -11.23 13.43 2.40
C ASP A 6 -11.12 12.16 3.24
N ILE A 7 -10.27 11.24 2.77
CA ILE A 7 -9.91 10.04 3.53
C ILE A 7 -8.71 10.43 4.41
N PRO A 8 -8.83 10.35 5.76
CA PRO A 8 -7.71 10.65 6.64
C PRO A 8 -6.64 9.55 6.51
N PHE A 9 -5.38 9.93 6.73
CA PHE A 9 -4.31 8.95 6.81
C PHE A 9 -4.33 8.28 8.19
N VAL A 10 -4.56 6.97 8.20
CA VAL A 10 -4.45 6.12 9.38
C VAL A 10 -3.64 4.89 8.97
N PRO A 11 -2.38 4.75 9.43
CA PRO A 11 -1.53 3.65 8.98
C PRO A 11 -2.06 2.31 9.48
N SER A 12 -1.92 1.27 8.65
CA SER A 12 -2.14 -0.11 9.07
C SER A 12 -1.19 -0.48 10.21
N SER A 13 -1.66 -1.24 11.21
CA SER A 13 -0.77 -1.79 12.23
C SER A 13 0.13 -2.87 11.62
N ASP A 14 1.27 -3.17 12.26
CA ASP A 14 2.21 -4.17 11.76
C ASP A 14 1.64 -5.59 11.79
N GLU A 15 0.71 -5.86 12.71
CA GLU A 15 -0.06 -7.11 12.70
C GLU A 15 -0.95 -7.22 11.47
N ARG A 16 -1.69 -6.16 11.11
CA ARG A 16 -2.54 -6.15 9.92
C ARG A 16 -1.70 -6.25 8.65
N LEU A 17 -0.58 -5.52 8.60
CA LEU A 17 0.36 -5.59 7.49
C LEU A 17 0.84 -7.03 7.27
N ARG A 18 1.33 -7.72 8.31
CA ARG A 18 1.79 -9.11 8.20
C ARG A 18 0.71 -10.04 7.65
N LYS A 19 -0.52 -9.95 8.18
CA LYS A 19 -1.66 -10.74 7.70
C LYS A 19 -2.00 -10.43 6.23
N MET A 20 -1.96 -9.15 5.84
CA MET A 20 -2.19 -8.75 4.44
C MET A 20 -1.16 -9.36 3.49
N ILE A 21 0.12 -9.31 3.85
CA ILE A 21 1.20 -9.88 3.02
C ILE A 21 1.09 -11.40 2.91
N GLU A 22 0.81 -12.09 4.02
CA GLU A 22 0.55 -13.53 4.04
C GLU A 22 -0.63 -13.93 3.12
N MET A 23 -1.73 -13.18 3.19
CA MET A 23 -2.90 -13.41 2.34
C MET A 23 -2.64 -13.09 0.87
N ALA A 24 -1.84 -12.05 0.58
CA ALA A 24 -1.53 -11.62 -0.77
C ALA A 24 -0.70 -12.65 -1.54
N ARG A 25 0.09 -13.48 -0.83
CA ARG A 25 1.00 -14.48 -1.42
C ARG A 25 1.85 -13.89 -2.55
N ALA A 26 2.30 -12.65 -2.34
CA ALA A 26 3.10 -11.91 -3.30
C ALA A 26 4.44 -12.62 -3.53
N GLY A 27 5.00 -12.48 -4.72
CA GLY A 27 6.24 -13.15 -5.10
C GLY A 27 6.80 -12.67 -6.44
N PRO A 28 7.97 -13.19 -6.84
CA PRO A 28 8.59 -12.88 -8.12
C PRO A 28 7.64 -13.10 -9.30
N GLY A 29 7.62 -12.14 -10.23
CA GLY A 29 6.76 -12.16 -11.42
C GLY A 29 5.32 -11.70 -11.19
N MET A 30 4.93 -11.40 -9.95
CA MET A 30 3.64 -10.79 -9.65
C MET A 30 3.72 -9.26 -9.69
N LYS A 31 2.64 -8.63 -10.13
CA LYS A 31 2.44 -7.18 -10.03
C LYS A 31 1.38 -6.88 -8.98
N THR A 32 1.66 -5.95 -8.08
CA THR A 32 0.75 -5.57 -7.00
C THR A 32 0.53 -4.07 -6.97
N ALA A 33 -0.66 -3.65 -6.52
CA ALA A 33 -0.99 -2.24 -6.36
C ALA A 33 -1.58 -1.97 -4.97
N ASP A 34 -1.13 -0.91 -4.32
CA ASP A 34 -1.70 -0.37 -3.08
C ASP A 34 -2.38 0.97 -3.36
N VAL A 35 -3.69 1.04 -3.13
CA VAL A 35 -4.54 2.21 -3.45
C VAL A 35 -4.82 2.98 -2.17
N GLY A 36 -4.29 4.19 -2.07
CA GLY A 36 -4.18 4.94 -0.82
C GLY A 36 -2.93 4.52 -0.04
N SER A 37 -1.78 4.51 -0.72
CA SER A 37 -0.56 3.91 -0.17
C SER A 37 0.02 4.65 1.03
N GLY A 38 -0.42 5.89 1.29
CA GLY A 38 0.04 6.68 2.44
C GLY A 38 1.56 6.75 2.50
N ASP A 39 2.15 6.29 3.59
CA ASP A 39 3.61 6.25 3.83
C ASP A 39 4.36 5.17 3.03
N GLY A 40 3.65 4.35 2.24
CA GLY A 40 4.21 3.31 1.39
C GLY A 40 4.51 1.98 2.10
N LYS A 41 4.16 1.82 3.38
CA LYS A 41 4.56 0.62 4.15
C LYS A 41 4.11 -0.71 3.54
N VAL A 42 2.95 -0.74 2.89
CA VAL A 42 2.41 -1.95 2.25
C VAL A 42 3.16 -2.22 0.94
N VAL A 43 3.37 -1.20 0.11
CA VAL A 43 4.14 -1.29 -1.14
C VAL A 43 5.54 -1.85 -0.89
N ILE A 44 6.24 -1.31 0.13
CA ILE A 44 7.58 -1.76 0.50
C ILE A 44 7.54 -3.22 0.96
N ALA A 45 6.54 -3.61 1.74
CA ALA A 45 6.42 -4.99 2.21
C ALA A 45 6.15 -5.98 1.06
N LEU A 46 5.27 -5.61 0.11
CA LEU A 46 5.02 -6.42 -1.10
C LEU A 46 6.27 -6.54 -1.98
N ALA A 47 7.03 -5.45 -2.13
CA ALA A 47 8.30 -5.47 -2.86
C ALA A 47 9.35 -6.36 -2.19
N LYS A 48 9.37 -6.42 -0.85
CA LYS A 48 10.26 -7.33 -0.09
C LYS A 48 9.94 -8.80 -0.32
N GLU A 49 8.70 -9.16 -0.65
CA GLU A 49 8.34 -10.51 -1.10
C GLU A 49 8.79 -10.81 -2.56
N GLY A 50 9.36 -9.83 -3.26
CA GLY A 50 9.87 -9.96 -4.63
C GLY A 50 8.86 -9.61 -5.72
N ALA A 51 7.70 -9.06 -5.37
CA ALA A 51 6.73 -8.57 -6.34
C ALA A 51 7.14 -7.20 -6.92
N GLU A 52 6.68 -6.90 -8.13
CA GLU A 52 6.69 -5.55 -8.68
C GLU A 52 5.54 -4.76 -8.06
N ALA A 53 5.84 -3.97 -7.02
CA ALA A 53 4.83 -3.27 -6.23
C ALA A 53 4.69 -1.78 -6.60
N HIS A 54 3.44 -1.34 -6.79
CA HIS A 54 3.08 0.04 -7.16
C HIS A 54 2.21 0.66 -6.07
N GLY A 55 2.52 1.90 -5.67
CA GLY A 55 1.70 2.69 -4.74
C GLY A 55 1.00 3.82 -5.46
N TYR A 56 -0.27 4.04 -5.15
CA TYR A 56 -1.06 5.16 -5.66
C TYR A 56 -1.58 5.96 -4.47
N GLU A 57 -1.12 7.21 -4.33
CA GLU A 57 -1.55 8.14 -3.28
C GLU A 57 -1.95 9.48 -3.92
N ILE A 58 -3.08 10.03 -3.47
CA ILE A 58 -3.62 11.29 -4.00
C ILE A 58 -3.07 12.51 -3.25
N LYS A 59 -2.60 12.31 -2.01
CA LYS A 59 -1.99 13.36 -1.17
C LYS A 59 -0.47 13.36 -1.34
N VAL A 60 0.03 14.35 -2.10
CA VAL A 60 1.46 14.50 -2.44
C VAL A 60 2.37 14.61 -1.21
N GLU A 61 1.88 15.17 -0.10
CA GLU A 61 2.62 15.33 1.16
C GLU A 61 3.02 14.01 1.86
N LYS A 62 2.52 12.86 1.40
CA LYS A 62 2.71 11.56 2.06
C LYS A 62 3.58 10.57 1.29
N VAL A 63 4.05 10.96 0.11
CA VAL A 63 4.96 10.14 -0.69
C VAL A 63 6.38 10.35 -0.18
N ASN A 64 6.98 9.30 0.38
CA ASN A 64 8.40 9.27 0.78
C ASN A 64 9.34 9.30 -0.42
#